data_AF-A0A7J3JTT8-F1
#
_entry.id   AF-A0A7J3JTT8-F1
#
_cell.length_a   1.000
_cell.length_b   1.000
_cell.length_c   1.000
_cell.angle_alpha   90.00
_cell.angle_beta   90.00
_cell.angle_gamma   90.00
#
_symmetry.space_group_name_H-M   'P 1'
#
loop_
_entity.id
_entity.type
_entity.pdbx_description
1 polymer ?
#
loop_
_entity_poly.entity_id
_entity_poly.type
_entity_poly.pdbx_seq_one_letter_code
_entity_poly.pdbx_strand_id
1 'polypeptide(L)'
;MSMCIDTQLNYFGSKIRVSVYTISTTICEEVKNLIESGRWQFDGLLKVAETHDGCLIGSEKPLEVNTHDGAVKIVAEPGSLFIDLYWGSVVDRVHSVCR
;
A
#
# COMPACT_ATOMS: atom_id res chain seq x y z
N MET A 1 15.07 -6.41 2.46
CA MET A 1 13.95 -5.52 2.84
C MET A 1 13.63 -5.69 4.30
N SER A 2 13.29 -4.60 4.98
CA SER A 2 12.80 -4.60 6.36
C SER A 2 11.46 -3.90 6.45
N MET A 3 10.62 -4.32 7.40
CA MET A 3 9.34 -3.65 7.67
C MET A 3 9.61 -2.22 8.15
N CYS A 4 9.09 -1.25 7.42
CA CYS A 4 9.18 0.17 7.75
C CYS A 4 8.00 0.60 8.64
N ILE A 5 6.79 0.21 8.24
CA ILE A 5 5.53 0.57 8.90
C ILE A 5 4.58 -0.61 8.85
N ASP A 6 3.77 -0.74 9.90
CA ASP A 6 2.59 -1.60 9.96
C ASP A 6 1.46 -0.78 10.61
N THR A 7 0.42 -0.45 9.85
CA THR A 7 -0.64 0.47 10.30
C THR A 7 -2.00 0.08 9.74
N GLN A 8 -3.05 0.77 10.17
CA GLN A 8 -4.38 0.67 9.60
C GLN A 8 -4.75 1.98 8.91
N LEU A 9 -5.10 1.90 7.62
CA LEU A 9 -5.58 3.04 6.85
C LEU A 9 -7.07 2.91 6.56
N ASN A 10 -7.75 4.06 6.50
CA ASN A 10 -9.14 4.11 6.09
C ASN A 10 -9.25 4.06 4.56
N TYR A 11 -10.16 3.22 4.07
CA TYR A 11 -10.56 3.13 2.68
C TYR A 11 -12.07 2.88 2.62
N PHE A 12 -12.82 3.80 2.00
CA PHE A 12 -14.29 3.75 1.93
C PHE A 12 -14.99 3.45 3.28
N GLY A 13 -14.54 4.10 4.35
CA GLY A 13 -15.13 3.93 5.70
C GLY A 13 -14.75 2.62 6.41
N SER A 14 -13.91 1.78 5.79
CA SER A 14 -13.36 0.57 6.40
C SER A 14 -11.87 0.70 6.67
N LYS A 15 -11.36 -0.15 7.58
CA LYS A 15 -9.93 -0.22 7.88
C LYS A 15 -9.27 -1.32 7.06
N ILE A 16 -8.19 -0.98 6.39
CA ILE A 16 -7.27 -1.89 5.72
C ILE A 16 -5.99 -1.90 6.52
N ARG A 17 -5.50 -3.09 6.87
CA ARG A 17 -4.15 -3.20 7.44
C ARG A 17 -3.16 -3.07 6.31
N VAL A 18 -2.18 -2.19 6.46
CA VAL A 18 -1.16 -1.95 5.46
C VAL A 18 0.21 -2.03 6.11
N SER A 19 1.05 -2.91 5.58
CA SER A 19 2.43 -3.08 5.97
C SER A 19 3.33 -2.67 4.81
N VAL A 20 4.25 -1.74 5.06
CA VAL A 20 5.19 -1.23 4.06
C VAL A 20 6.58 -1.73 4.41
N TYR A 21 7.25 -2.34 3.43
CA TYR A 21 8.61 -2.84 3.49
C TYR A 21 9.46 -2.06 2.52
N THR A 22 10.68 -1.72 2.92
CA THR A 22 11.62 -1.07 2.01
C THR A 22 13.06 -1.46 2.35
N ILE A 23 13.97 -1.26 1.40
CA ILE A 23 15.42 -1.34 1.61
C ILE A 23 16.05 0.02 1.97
N SER A 24 15.31 1.13 1.79
CA SER A 24 15.82 2.49 1.97
C SER A 24 15.22 3.13 3.22
N THR A 25 16.08 3.61 4.11
CA THR A 25 15.66 4.39 5.28
C THR A 25 15.01 5.72 4.88
N THR A 26 15.47 6.36 3.80
CA THR A 26 14.90 7.61 3.31
C THR A 26 13.46 7.45 2.82
N ILE A 27 13.18 6.41 2.03
CA ILE A 27 11.80 6.11 1.58
C ILE A 27 10.91 5.80 2.79
N CYS A 28 11.45 5.09 3.77
CA CYS A 28 10.72 4.78 4.99
C CYS A 28 10.29 6.04 5.75
N GLU A 29 11.18 7.03 5.88
CA GLU A 29 10.86 8.32 6.50
C GLU A 29 9.83 9.11 5.71
N GLU A 30 9.92 9.13 4.38
CA GLU A 30 8.93 9.77 3.51
C GLU A 30 7.54 9.17 3.74
N VAL A 31 7.42 7.84 3.65
CA VAL A 31 6.15 7.12 3.90
C VAL A 31 5.61 7.39 5.30
N LYS A 32 6.48 7.40 6.32
CA LYS A 32 6.11 7.72 7.71
C LYS A 32 5.54 9.13 7.85
N ASN A 33 6.27 10.13 7.38
CA ASN A 33 5.87 11.55 7.44
C ASN A 33 4.51 11.78 6.77
N LEU A 34 4.31 11.09 5.66
CA LEU A 34 3.07 11.15 4.92
C LEU A 34 1.88 10.53 5.66
N ILE A 35 2.04 9.38 6.31
CA ILE A 35 1.01 8.77 7.15
C ILE A 35 0.73 9.62 8.39
N GLU A 36 1.78 10.12 9.06
CA GLU A 36 1.69 10.96 10.26
C GLU A 36 1.03 12.31 10.01
N SER A 37 1.12 12.85 8.77
CA SER A 37 0.42 14.08 8.39
C SER A 37 -1.10 13.97 8.47
N GLY A 38 -1.66 12.77 8.64
CA GLY A 38 -3.09 12.50 8.78
C GLY A 38 -3.91 12.77 7.51
N ARG A 39 -3.25 13.13 6.40
CA ARG A 39 -3.87 13.49 5.12
C ARG A 39 -3.83 12.38 4.08
N TRP A 40 -3.17 11.24 4.38
CA TRP A 40 -3.02 10.15 3.42
C TRP A 40 -3.88 8.92 3.72
N GLN A 41 -4.64 8.54 2.70
CA GLN A 41 -5.44 7.32 2.62
C GLN A 41 -4.65 6.25 1.85
N PHE A 42 -5.22 5.05 1.73
CA PHE A 42 -4.65 3.93 0.97
C PHE A 42 -4.13 4.34 -0.43
N ASP A 43 -4.88 5.15 -1.17
CA ASP A 43 -4.49 5.66 -2.50
C ASP A 43 -3.18 6.48 -2.49
N GLY A 44 -2.84 7.14 -1.39
CA GLY A 44 -1.60 7.91 -1.25
C GLY A 44 -0.36 7.00 -1.22
N LEU A 45 -0.48 5.82 -0.61
CA LEU A 45 0.59 4.82 -0.60
C LEU A 45 0.87 4.24 -1.99
N LEU A 46 -0.16 4.05 -2.81
CA LEU A 46 0.00 3.56 -4.17
C LEU A 46 0.78 4.54 -5.04
N LYS A 47 0.64 5.85 -4.81
CA LYS A 47 1.45 6.87 -5.50
C LYS A 47 2.93 6.78 -5.18
N VAL A 48 3.29 6.42 -3.94
CA VAL A 48 4.70 6.18 -3.60
C VAL A 48 5.23 5.02 -4.44
N ALA A 49 4.49 3.93 -4.54
CA ALA A 49 4.90 2.82 -5.39
C ALA A 49 5.02 3.24 -6.88
N GLU A 50 4.10 4.07 -7.38
CA GLU A 50 4.14 4.60 -8.75
C GLU A 50 5.38 5.47 -9.02
N THR A 51 5.82 6.29 -8.05
CA THR A 51 7.01 7.14 -8.20
C THR A 51 8.33 6.37 -8.33
N HIS A 52 8.33 5.07 -8.01
CA HIS A 52 9.50 4.18 -8.05
C HIS A 52 9.54 3.33 -9.34
N ASP A 53 9.55 4.01 -10.49
CA ASP A 53 9.57 3.40 -11.83
C ASP A 53 8.34 2.52 -12.13
N GLY A 54 7.24 2.75 -11.41
CA GLY A 54 6.00 1.97 -11.50
C GLY A 54 5.89 0.86 -10.46
N CYS A 55 4.77 0.15 -10.51
CA CYS A 55 4.44 -0.89 -9.55
C CYS A 55 3.84 -2.14 -10.20
N LEU A 56 4.13 -3.29 -9.60
CA LEU A 56 3.67 -4.61 -9.97
C LEU A 56 2.84 -5.22 -8.85
N ILE A 57 1.76 -5.90 -9.22
CA ILE A 57 0.95 -6.68 -8.29
C ILE A 57 1.54 -8.09 -8.22
N GLY A 58 2.05 -8.47 -7.05
CA GLY A 58 2.59 -9.81 -6.79
C GLY A 58 1.54 -10.81 -6.31
N SER A 59 0.50 -10.32 -5.64
CA SER A 59 -0.63 -11.11 -5.13
C SER A 59 -1.83 -10.19 -4.95
N GLU A 60 -3.04 -10.73 -5.07
CA GLU A 60 -4.27 -9.98 -4.84
C GLU A 60 -4.88 -10.26 -3.46
N LYS A 61 -4.56 -11.40 -2.81
CA LYS A 61 -5.06 -11.73 -1.47
C LYS A 61 -4.03 -12.54 -0.65
N PRO A 62 -3.27 -11.93 0.27
CA PRO A 62 -3.22 -10.50 0.56
C PRO A 62 -2.74 -9.70 -0.67
N LEU A 63 -3.14 -8.43 -0.78
CA LEU A 63 -2.74 -7.58 -1.89
C LEU A 63 -1.28 -7.19 -1.68
N GLU A 64 -0.41 -7.61 -2.58
CA GLU A 64 1.00 -7.29 -2.55
C GLU A 64 1.36 -6.45 -3.77
N VAL A 65 1.87 -5.24 -3.52
CA VAL A 65 2.34 -4.32 -4.54
C VAL A 65 3.84 -4.13 -4.34
N ASN A 66 4.63 -4.34 -5.40
CA ASN A 66 6.08 -4.16 -5.39
C ASN A 66 6.45 -3.10 -6.41
N THR A 67 7.47 -2.29 -6.14
CA THR A 67 8.02 -1.36 -7.13
C THR A 67 8.91 -2.10 -8.11
N HIS A 68 9.06 -1.60 -9.34
CA HIS A 68 9.91 -2.23 -10.36
C HIS A 68 11.38 -2.29 -9.95
N ASP A 69 11.86 -1.26 -9.27
CA ASP A 69 13.21 -1.20 -8.70
C ASP A 69 13.42 -2.16 -7.51
N GLY A 70 12.35 -2.81 -7.03
CA GLY A 70 12.36 -3.68 -5.86
C GLY A 70 12.70 -2.94 -4.56
N ALA A 71 12.55 -1.62 -4.51
CA ALA A 71 12.88 -0.80 -3.35
C ALA A 71 11.75 -0.73 -2.31
N VAL A 72 10.49 -0.88 -2.73
CA VAL A 72 9.31 -0.83 -1.87
C VAL A 72 8.39 -2.02 -2.14
N LYS A 73 7.90 -2.62 -1.06
CA LYS A 73 6.83 -3.62 -1.08
C LYS A 73 5.73 -3.17 -0.11
N ILE A 74 4.51 -3.12 -0.59
CA ILE A 74 3.31 -2.78 0.18
C ILE A 74 2.45 -4.04 0.25
N VAL A 75 2.09 -4.45 1.45
CA VAL A 75 1.18 -5.56 1.70
C VAL A 75 -0.07 -4.98 2.34
N ALA A 76 -1.22 -5.24 1.75
CA ALA A 76 -2.51 -4.77 2.23
C ALA A 76 -3.45 -5.95 2.47
N GLU A 77 -4.13 -5.90 3.61
CA GLU A 77 -5.05 -6.94 4.06
C GLU A 77 -6.38 -6.33 4.52
N PRO A 78 -7.49 -7.02 4.23
CA PRO A 78 -8.79 -6.60 4.74
C PRO A 78 -8.79 -6.63 6.28
N GLY A 79 -8.97 -5.46 6.90
CA GLY A 79 -9.05 -5.34 8.36
C GLY A 79 -10.45 -5.64 8.92
N SER A 80 -11.43 -5.92 8.06
CA SER A 80 -12.80 -6.26 8.43
C SER A 80 -13.48 -7.13 7.37
N LEU A 81 -14.54 -7.83 7.77
CA LEU A 81 -15.40 -8.60 6.85
C LEU A 81 -16.05 -7.72 5.77
N PHE A 82 -16.35 -6.45 6.08
CA PHE A 82 -16.97 -5.54 5.13
C PHE A 82 -16.04 -5.25 3.95
N ILE A 83 -14.77 -4.94 4.22
CA ILE A 83 -13.82 -4.65 3.15
C ILE A 83 -13.47 -5.90 2.34
N ASP A 84 -13.59 -7.11 2.92
CA ASP A 84 -13.42 -8.37 2.19
C ASP A 84 -14.45 -8.52 1.04
N LEU A 85 -15.69 -8.04 1.24
CA LEU A 85 -16.72 -8.03 0.19
C LEU A 85 -16.41 -7.06 -0.95
N TYR A 86 -15.69 -5.97 -0.66
CA TYR A 86 -15.30 -4.95 -1.63
C TYR A 86 -13.83 -5.08 -2.06
N TRP A 87 -13.17 -6.19 -1.70
CA TRP A 87 -11.75 -6.38 -1.94
C TRP A 87 -11.42 -6.38 -3.43
N GLY A 88 -12.31 -6.94 -4.26
CA GLY A 88 -12.19 -6.88 -5.72
C GLY A 88 -12.05 -5.44 -6.21
N SER A 89 -12.83 -4.49 -5.67
CA SER A 89 -12.72 -3.08 -6.05
C SER A 89 -11.41 -2.43 -5.60
N VAL A 90 -10.85 -2.86 -4.46
CA VAL A 90 -9.51 -2.44 -4.02
C VAL A 90 -8.47 -2.93 -5.02
N VAL A 91 -8.53 -4.21 -5.39
CA VAL A 91 -7.63 -4.84 -6.37
C VAL A 91 -7.74 -4.16 -7.73
N ASP A 92 -8.96 -3.96 -8.26
CA ASP A 92 -9.22 -3.26 -9.51
C ASP A 92 -8.64 -1.84 -9.50
N ARG A 93 -8.78 -1.14 -8.36
CA ARG A 93 -8.19 0.20 -8.18
C ARG A 93 -6.67 0.14 -8.27
N VAL A 94 -6.03 -0.86 -7.66
CA VAL A 94 -4.58 -1.02 -7.77
C VAL A 94 -4.17 -1.37 -9.20
N HIS A 95 -4.86 -2.27 -9.89
CA HIS A 95 -4.64 -2.55 -11.32
C HIS A 95 -4.82 -1.31 -12.21
N SER A 96 -5.64 -0.34 -11.80
CA SER A 96 -5.78 0.92 -12.54
C SER A 96 -4.58 1.86 -12.40
N VAL A 97 -3.77 1.68 -11.34
CA VAL A 97 -2.60 2.52 -11.01
C VAL A 97 -1.30 1.79 -11.37
N CYS A 98 -1.18 0.53 -10.98
CA CYS A 98 -0.06 -0.35 -11.27
C CYS A 98 -0.26 -1.06 -12.60
N ARG A 99 0.74 -1.02 -13.48
CA ARG A 99 0.71 -1.61 -14.83
C ARG A 99 1.83 -2.62 -15.00
#